data_AF-A0A821K1Q6-F1
#
_entry.id   AF-A0A821K1Q6-F1
#
_cell.length_a   1.000
_cell.length_b   1.000
_cell.length_c   1.000
_cell.angle_alpha   90.00
_cell.angle_beta   90.00
_cell.angle_gamma   90.00
#
_symmetry.space_group_name_H-M   'P 1'
#
loop_
_entity.id
_entity.type
_entity.pdbx_description
1 polymer ?
#
loop_
_entity_poly.entity_id
_entity_poly.type
_entity_poly.pdbx_seq_one_letter_code
_entity_poly.pdbx_strand_id
1 'polypeptide(L)'
;MLKAAFEELELDYCKSCKDFNDRFDVLVKSAHDFILTNEFNEVAEIILAIYKSSRVLKAHLSEKMEDKYRDTFVLLLNHLNSFSEKAEPILDKVRLNDNDVKTLNEYINILRSAKETSTLQDRFLTYEEMLKNGPGTLSDNFKNLNQIYNDFIEKIVKYFDQINIRIKELFEKNGDYALEQIEKLVSDMDTIRKIPEIEAKTSGTYYRTVENVRGYMQHLQKDAEQLLADMDKKSGSTNYSHFARSSSRLKNAEWINRVSPGAYETLMRCIREDLIGNAQKLEEQLQRLDFHLRHP
;
A
#
# COMPACT_ATOMS: atom_id res chain seq x y z
N MET A 1 -62.62 -15.31 19.91
CA MET A 1 -63.69 -16.23 19.50
C MET A 1 -63.34 -17.06 18.27
N LEU A 2 -62.62 -16.53 17.26
CA LEU A 2 -62.18 -17.32 16.08
C LEU A 2 -61.08 -18.37 16.38
N LYS A 3 -60.15 -18.10 17.30
CA LYS A 3 -59.09 -19.06 17.69
C LYS A 3 -59.63 -20.37 18.30
N ALA A 4 -60.62 -20.27 19.18
CA ALA A 4 -61.25 -21.44 19.82
C ALA A 4 -62.16 -22.26 18.87
N ALA A 5 -62.46 -21.74 17.68
CA ALA A 5 -63.31 -22.41 16.70
C ALA A 5 -62.52 -23.20 15.65
N PHE A 6 -61.20 -22.99 15.55
CA PHE A 6 -60.33 -23.59 14.53
C PHE A 6 -58.96 -23.98 15.11
N GLU A 7 -58.95 -24.75 16.20
CA GLU A 7 -57.71 -25.15 16.90
C GLU A 7 -56.73 -25.91 15.99
N GLU A 8 -57.22 -26.76 15.09
CA GLU A 8 -56.39 -27.47 14.11
C GLU A 8 -55.69 -26.52 13.13
N LEU A 9 -56.39 -25.48 12.66
CA LEU A 9 -55.81 -24.45 11.79
C LEU A 9 -54.77 -23.60 12.52
N GLU A 10 -55.00 -23.30 13.80
CA GLU A 10 -54.02 -22.57 14.63
C GLU A 10 -52.76 -23.41 14.86
N LEU A 11 -52.89 -24.73 15.06
CA LEU A 11 -51.76 -25.65 15.15
C LEU A 11 -50.96 -25.73 13.85
N ASP A 12 -51.65 -25.89 12.71
CA ASP A 12 -51.00 -25.94 11.39
C ASP A 12 -50.30 -24.62 11.01
N TYR A 13 -50.93 -23.49 11.35
CA TYR A 13 -50.34 -22.17 11.18
C TYR A 13 -49.09 -22.01 12.05
N CYS A 14 -49.16 -22.34 13.35
CA CYS A 14 -48.01 -22.29 14.25
C CYS A 14 -46.86 -23.19 13.79
N LYS A 15 -47.15 -24.40 13.30
CA LYS A 15 -46.16 -25.32 12.74
C LYS A 15 -45.49 -24.71 11.50
N SER A 16 -46.29 -24.17 10.58
CA SER A 16 -45.78 -23.51 9.37
C SER A 16 -44.90 -22.30 9.73
N CYS A 17 -45.33 -21.49 10.69
CA CYS A 17 -44.55 -20.35 11.20
C CYS A 17 -43.19 -20.80 11.75
N LYS A 18 -43.16 -21.89 12.51
CA LYS A 18 -41.91 -22.46 13.03
C LYS A 18 -41.01 -22.95 11.89
N ASP A 19 -41.54 -23.72 10.94
CA ASP A 19 -40.78 -24.24 9.80
C ASP A 19 -40.19 -23.10 8.95
N PHE A 20 -40.92 -22.00 8.76
CA PHE A 20 -40.40 -20.81 8.08
C PHE A 20 -39.31 -20.11 8.88
N ASN A 21 -39.46 -19.97 10.20
CA ASN A 21 -38.42 -19.39 11.04
C ASN A 21 -37.13 -20.23 10.98
N ASP A 22 -37.23 -21.55 11.08
CA ASP A 22 -36.08 -22.45 11.04
C ASP A 22 -35.35 -22.36 9.68
N ARG A 23 -36.08 -22.27 8.57
CA ARG A 23 -35.49 -22.05 7.24
C ARG A 23 -34.84 -20.68 7.10
N PHE A 24 -35.45 -19.64 7.69
CA PHE A 24 -34.87 -18.30 7.70
C PHE A 24 -33.54 -18.28 8.48
N ASP A 25 -33.47 -18.98 9.60
CA ASP A 25 -32.24 -19.12 10.39
C ASP A 25 -31.14 -19.86 9.62
N VAL A 26 -31.50 -20.86 8.81
CA VAL A 26 -30.55 -21.51 7.89
C VAL A 26 -30.02 -20.55 6.83
N LEU A 27 -30.86 -19.66 6.28
CA LEU A 27 -30.41 -18.64 5.32
C LEU A 27 -29.44 -17.65 5.96
N VAL A 28 -29.75 -17.14 7.16
CA VAL A 28 -28.86 -16.23 7.90
C VAL A 28 -27.52 -16.90 8.17
N LYS A 29 -27.52 -18.15 8.63
CA LYS A 29 -26.29 -18.92 8.85
C LYS A 29 -25.49 -19.10 7.56
N SER A 30 -26.16 -19.44 6.46
CA SER A 30 -25.52 -19.60 5.16
C SER A 30 -24.87 -18.29 4.70
N ALA A 31 -25.56 -17.15 4.88
CA ALA A 31 -24.98 -15.84 4.58
C ALA A 31 -23.69 -15.60 5.38
N HIS A 32 -23.69 -15.92 6.68
CA HIS A 32 -22.49 -15.78 7.52
C HIS A 32 -21.32 -16.61 6.99
N ASP A 33 -21.58 -17.87 6.60
CA ASP A 33 -20.55 -18.76 6.06
C ASP A 33 -19.97 -18.20 4.74
N PHE A 34 -20.83 -17.75 3.81
CA PHE A 34 -20.39 -17.16 2.54
C PHE A 34 -19.67 -15.81 2.71
N ILE A 35 -20.06 -15.00 3.70
CA ILE A 35 -19.34 -13.76 4.05
C ILE A 35 -17.91 -14.11 4.46
N LEU A 36 -17.72 -15.12 5.31
CA LEU A 36 -16.40 -15.54 5.79
C LEU A 36 -15.53 -16.14 4.69
N THR A 37 -16.12 -16.83 3.71
CA THR A 37 -15.39 -17.38 2.55
C THR A 37 -15.22 -16.39 1.39
N ASN A 38 -15.77 -15.18 1.49
CA ASN A 38 -15.74 -14.13 0.47
C ASN A 38 -16.44 -14.51 -0.85
N GLU A 39 -17.47 -15.36 -0.77
CA GLU A 39 -18.32 -15.77 -1.90
C GLU A 39 -19.39 -14.71 -2.18
N PHE A 40 -18.97 -13.57 -2.73
CA PHE A 40 -19.79 -12.36 -2.78
C PHE A 40 -21.05 -12.46 -3.66
N ASN A 41 -21.05 -13.32 -4.68
CA ASN A 41 -22.25 -13.55 -5.50
C ASN A 41 -23.32 -14.27 -4.67
N GLU A 42 -22.91 -15.29 -3.93
CA GLU A 42 -23.73 -16.10 -3.04
C GLU A 42 -24.26 -15.26 -1.88
N VAL A 43 -23.40 -14.40 -1.31
CA VAL A 43 -23.79 -13.40 -0.30
C VAL A 43 -24.88 -12.47 -0.86
N ALA A 44 -24.72 -11.93 -2.07
CA ALA A 44 -25.69 -11.00 -2.65
C ALA A 44 -27.07 -11.64 -2.88
N GLU A 45 -27.11 -12.90 -3.33
CA GLU A 45 -28.34 -13.65 -3.54
C GLU A 45 -29.02 -13.99 -2.21
N ILE A 46 -28.27 -14.45 -1.21
CA ILE A 46 -28.86 -14.81 0.09
C ILE A 46 -29.30 -13.56 0.86
N ILE A 47 -28.54 -12.47 0.84
CA ILE A 47 -28.99 -11.20 1.44
C ILE A 47 -30.29 -10.72 0.80
N LEU A 48 -30.47 -10.89 -0.52
CA LEU A 48 -31.74 -10.59 -1.18
C LEU A 48 -32.87 -11.48 -0.68
N ALA A 49 -32.62 -12.78 -0.54
CA ALA A 49 -33.60 -13.73 -0.04
C ALA A 49 -34.02 -13.37 1.40
N ILE A 50 -33.05 -13.12 2.28
CA ILE A 50 -33.27 -12.68 3.67
C ILE A 50 -34.09 -11.39 3.69
N TYR A 51 -33.74 -10.40 2.87
CA TYR A 51 -34.46 -9.13 2.76
C TYR A 51 -35.93 -9.32 2.34
N LYS A 52 -36.18 -10.09 1.26
CA LYS A 52 -37.54 -10.34 0.77
C LYS A 52 -38.35 -11.11 1.81
N SER A 53 -37.75 -12.14 2.40
CA SER A 53 -38.39 -12.96 3.43
C SER A 53 -38.69 -12.15 4.69
N SER A 54 -37.80 -11.27 5.14
CA SER A 54 -38.03 -10.47 6.35
C SER A 54 -39.22 -9.53 6.19
N ARG A 55 -39.36 -8.89 5.02
CA ARG A 55 -40.51 -8.00 4.73
C ARG A 55 -41.84 -8.74 4.70
N VAL A 56 -41.88 -9.94 4.12
CA VAL A 56 -43.12 -10.73 4.01
C VAL A 56 -43.47 -11.36 5.35
N LEU A 57 -42.49 -11.91 6.07
CA LEU A 57 -42.71 -12.69 7.28
C LEU A 57 -42.82 -11.84 8.55
N LYS A 58 -42.46 -10.55 8.52
CA LYS A 58 -42.54 -9.64 9.69
C LYS A 58 -43.91 -9.67 10.38
N ALA A 59 -45.00 -9.62 9.60
CA ALA A 59 -46.36 -9.62 10.13
C ALA A 59 -46.75 -10.94 10.82
N HIS A 60 -46.02 -12.02 10.55
CA HIS A 60 -46.34 -13.38 10.99
C HIS A 60 -45.38 -13.91 12.07
N LEU A 61 -44.10 -13.53 12.01
CA LEU A 61 -43.01 -14.11 12.82
C LEU A 61 -42.30 -13.11 13.75
N SER A 62 -42.68 -11.83 13.71
CA SER A 62 -42.16 -10.67 14.47
C SER A 62 -41.15 -9.79 13.75
N GLU A 63 -40.97 -8.58 14.29
CA GLU A 63 -40.01 -7.57 13.82
C GLU A 63 -38.55 -8.04 13.89
N LYS A 64 -38.25 -9.07 14.70
CA LYS A 64 -36.90 -9.66 14.81
C LYS A 64 -36.35 -10.18 13.49
N MET A 65 -37.20 -10.40 12.49
CA MET A 65 -36.77 -10.78 11.14
C MET A 65 -36.05 -9.65 10.41
N GLU A 66 -36.47 -8.41 10.59
CA GLU A 66 -35.78 -7.24 10.04
C GLU A 66 -34.45 -7.00 10.77
N ASP A 67 -34.40 -7.29 12.08
CA ASP A 67 -33.16 -7.22 12.86
C ASP A 67 -32.13 -8.23 12.35
N LYS A 68 -32.53 -9.49 12.12
CA LYS A 68 -31.63 -10.51 11.54
C LYS A 68 -31.06 -10.10 10.17
N TYR A 69 -31.88 -9.48 9.32
CA TYR A 69 -31.40 -8.93 8.04
C TYR A 69 -30.36 -7.83 8.26
N ARG A 70 -30.65 -6.88 9.14
CA ARG A 70 -29.76 -5.78 9.50
C ARG A 70 -28.43 -6.30 10.07
N ASP A 71 -28.49 -7.25 10.99
CA ASP A 71 -27.32 -7.86 11.62
C ASP A 71 -26.45 -8.60 10.60
N THR A 72 -27.07 -9.33 9.67
CA THR A 72 -26.35 -9.99 8.56
C THR A 72 -25.62 -8.96 7.69
N PHE A 73 -26.28 -7.83 7.39
CA PHE A 73 -25.67 -6.77 6.59
C PHE A 73 -24.53 -6.06 7.35
N VAL A 74 -24.72 -5.79 8.63
CA VAL A 74 -23.69 -5.23 9.52
C VAL A 74 -22.49 -6.18 9.63
N LEU A 75 -22.72 -7.49 9.69
CA LEU A 75 -21.66 -8.49 9.67
C LEU A 75 -20.82 -8.39 8.39
N LEU A 76 -21.46 -8.28 7.22
CA LEU A 76 -20.76 -8.09 5.95
C LEU A 76 -19.93 -6.79 5.95
N LEU A 77 -20.52 -5.68 6.38
CA LEU A 77 -19.81 -4.40 6.49
C LEU A 77 -18.59 -4.50 7.40
N ASN A 78 -18.75 -5.10 8.58
CA ASN A 78 -17.66 -5.28 9.54
C ASN A 78 -16.58 -6.22 9.00
N HIS A 79 -16.97 -7.29 8.31
CA HIS A 79 -16.02 -8.21 7.67
C HIS A 79 -15.15 -7.50 6.63
N LEU A 80 -15.76 -6.71 5.74
CA LEU A 80 -15.02 -5.94 4.74
C LEU A 80 -14.14 -4.84 5.36
N ASN A 81 -14.66 -4.13 6.37
CA ASN A 81 -13.87 -3.14 7.11
C ASN A 81 -12.72 -3.77 7.88
N SER A 82 -12.87 -5.02 8.34
CA SER A 82 -11.83 -5.73 9.10
C SER A 82 -10.53 -5.88 8.31
N PHE A 83 -10.56 -5.92 6.98
CA PHE A 83 -9.34 -5.93 6.16
C PHE A 83 -8.54 -4.65 6.36
N SER A 84 -9.21 -3.51 6.48
CA SER A 84 -8.56 -2.22 6.78
C SER A 84 -7.93 -2.17 8.16
N GLU A 85 -8.52 -2.85 9.14
CA GLU A 85 -7.98 -2.94 10.50
C GLU A 85 -6.81 -3.93 10.56
N LYS A 86 -6.95 -5.10 9.92
CA LYS A 86 -5.90 -6.13 9.83
C LYS A 86 -4.66 -5.65 9.08
N ALA A 87 -4.79 -4.65 8.20
CA ALA A 87 -3.67 -4.06 7.50
C ALA A 87 -2.87 -3.05 8.35
N GLU A 88 -3.46 -2.45 9.39
CA GLU A 88 -2.77 -1.46 10.24
C GLU A 88 -1.44 -1.97 10.82
N PRO A 89 -1.39 -3.13 11.52
CA PRO A 89 -0.12 -3.62 12.06
C PRO A 89 0.91 -3.98 10.98
N ILE A 90 0.49 -4.21 9.74
CA ILE A 90 1.39 -4.40 8.61
C ILE A 90 1.96 -3.05 8.18
N LEU A 91 1.11 -2.05 8.02
CA LEU A 91 1.49 -0.69 7.57
C LEU A 91 2.23 0.12 8.65
N ASP A 92 2.14 -0.26 9.93
CA ASP A 92 2.94 0.35 11.00
C ASP A 92 4.42 -0.10 10.98
N LYS A 93 4.74 -1.16 10.24
CA LYS A 93 6.12 -1.65 10.13
C LYS A 93 7.00 -0.65 9.41
N VAL A 94 8.23 -0.50 9.89
CA VAL A 94 9.24 0.34 9.21
C VAL A 94 9.49 -0.15 7.78
N ARG A 95 9.48 -1.47 7.56
CA ARG A 95 9.68 -2.12 6.26
C ARG A 95 8.70 -3.27 6.09
N LEU A 96 8.21 -3.45 4.87
CA LEU A 96 7.37 -4.59 4.48
C LEU A 96 8.24 -5.69 3.89
N ASN A 97 7.95 -6.94 4.23
CA ASN A 97 8.52 -8.09 3.52
C ASN A 97 7.57 -8.57 2.41
N ASP A 98 8.02 -9.54 1.60
CA ASP A 98 7.22 -10.07 0.49
C ASP A 98 5.89 -10.69 0.95
N ASN A 99 5.85 -11.30 2.14
CA ASN A 99 4.63 -11.87 2.70
C ASN A 99 3.64 -10.78 3.11
N ASP A 100 4.12 -9.68 3.67
CA ASP A 100 3.30 -8.50 4.01
C ASP A 100 2.65 -7.92 2.77
N VAL A 101 3.43 -7.71 1.70
CA VAL A 101 2.90 -7.18 0.42
C VAL A 101 1.93 -8.16 -0.23
N LYS A 102 2.22 -9.47 -0.18
CA LYS A 102 1.29 -10.50 -0.66
C LYS A 102 -0.04 -10.47 0.10
N THR A 103 0.01 -10.36 1.43
CA THR A 103 -1.18 -10.25 2.29
C THR A 103 -2.00 -9.00 1.95
N LEU A 104 -1.35 -7.85 1.80
CA LEU A 104 -2.03 -6.62 1.37
C LEU A 104 -2.70 -6.79 0.00
N ASN A 105 -2.01 -7.40 -0.96
CA ASN A 105 -2.57 -7.67 -2.29
C ASN A 105 -3.77 -8.62 -2.24
N GLU A 106 -3.73 -9.66 -1.40
CA GLU A 106 -4.87 -10.56 -1.14
C GLU A 106 -6.08 -9.78 -0.62
N TYR A 107 -5.87 -8.88 0.35
CA TYR A 107 -6.94 -8.02 0.87
C TYR A 107 -7.51 -7.07 -0.20
N ILE A 108 -6.65 -6.46 -1.04
CA ILE A 108 -7.11 -5.64 -2.17
C ILE A 108 -7.96 -6.47 -3.12
N ASN A 109 -7.52 -7.69 -3.47
CA ASN A 109 -8.26 -8.55 -4.39
C ASN A 109 -9.64 -8.93 -3.84
N ILE A 110 -9.75 -9.22 -2.55
CA ILE A 110 -11.03 -9.50 -1.89
C ILE A 110 -11.95 -8.27 -1.96
N LEU A 111 -11.45 -7.10 -1.54
CA LEU A 111 -12.24 -5.87 -1.56
C LEU A 111 -12.61 -5.44 -3.00
N ARG A 112 -11.72 -5.67 -3.97
CA ARG A 112 -11.99 -5.45 -5.40
C ARG A 112 -13.10 -6.37 -5.89
N SER A 113 -13.04 -7.66 -5.57
CA SER A 113 -14.08 -8.63 -5.92
C SER A 113 -15.44 -8.22 -5.35
N ALA A 114 -15.50 -7.82 -4.07
CA ALA A 114 -16.73 -7.30 -3.47
C ALA A 114 -17.26 -6.07 -4.22
N LYS A 115 -16.37 -5.11 -4.52
CA LYS A 115 -16.71 -3.87 -5.25
C LYS A 115 -17.19 -4.13 -6.67
N GLU A 116 -16.60 -5.08 -7.39
CA GLU A 116 -16.93 -5.40 -8.78
C GLU A 116 -18.17 -6.28 -8.92
N THR A 117 -18.62 -6.89 -7.81
CA THR A 117 -19.87 -7.67 -7.77
C THR A 117 -21.08 -6.74 -7.85
N SER A 118 -21.60 -6.54 -9.06
CA SER A 118 -22.74 -5.64 -9.34
C SER A 118 -23.98 -5.95 -8.50
N THR A 119 -24.33 -7.22 -8.33
CA THR A 119 -25.46 -7.63 -7.49
C THR A 119 -25.29 -7.22 -6.04
N LEU A 120 -24.05 -7.25 -5.52
CA LEU A 120 -23.74 -6.82 -4.16
C LEU A 120 -23.82 -5.30 -4.02
N GLN A 121 -23.34 -4.54 -5.01
CA GLN A 121 -23.52 -3.08 -5.05
C GLN A 121 -25.00 -2.68 -4.95
N ASP A 122 -25.87 -3.37 -5.69
CA ASP A 122 -27.32 -3.14 -5.61
C ASP A 122 -27.88 -3.42 -4.21
N ARG A 123 -27.36 -4.43 -3.49
CA ARG A 123 -27.76 -4.70 -2.10
C ARG A 123 -27.32 -3.58 -1.15
N PHE A 124 -26.12 -3.04 -1.33
CA PHE A 124 -25.65 -1.89 -0.58
C PHE A 124 -26.52 -0.66 -0.80
N LEU A 125 -26.89 -0.36 -2.04
CA LEU A 125 -27.80 0.74 -2.36
C LEU A 125 -29.17 0.54 -1.72
N THR A 126 -29.74 -0.67 -1.84
CA THR A 126 -31.03 -1.03 -1.22
C THR A 126 -30.98 -0.84 0.29
N TYR A 127 -29.91 -1.30 0.95
CA TYR A 127 -29.74 -1.17 2.38
C TYR A 127 -29.55 0.30 2.81
N GLU A 128 -28.79 1.09 2.05
CA GLU A 128 -28.60 2.51 2.29
C GLU A 128 -29.93 3.28 2.19
N GLU A 129 -30.76 2.99 1.19
CA GLU A 129 -32.12 3.56 1.05
C GLU A 129 -33.02 3.19 2.22
N MET A 130 -32.93 1.96 2.71
CA MET A 130 -33.68 1.54 3.90
C MET A 130 -33.25 2.30 5.16
N LEU A 131 -31.95 2.55 5.33
CA LEU A 131 -31.46 3.35 6.45
C LEU A 131 -31.94 4.80 6.38
N LYS A 132 -31.99 5.40 5.18
CA LYS A 132 -32.50 6.77 4.99
C LYS A 132 -33.98 6.92 5.30
N ASN A 133 -34.77 5.88 5.03
CA ASN A 133 -36.23 5.92 5.17
C ASN A 133 -36.74 5.28 6.47
N GLY A 134 -35.86 4.70 7.29
CA GLY A 134 -36.20 4.05 8.55
C GLY A 134 -36.26 5.01 9.75
N PRO A 135 -36.79 4.57 10.90
CA PRO A 135 -36.88 5.38 12.13
C PRO A 135 -35.52 5.59 12.84
N GLY A 136 -34.39 5.35 12.16
CA GLY A 136 -33.04 5.53 12.69
C GLY A 136 -32.22 6.43 11.78
N THR A 137 -31.46 7.35 12.36
CA THR A 137 -30.43 8.09 11.65
C THR A 137 -29.45 7.12 10.99
N LEU A 138 -29.02 7.42 9.75
CA LEU A 138 -27.82 6.82 9.16
C LEU A 138 -26.74 6.81 10.25
N SER A 139 -26.23 5.63 10.59
CA SER A 139 -25.02 5.56 11.38
C SER A 139 -23.96 6.33 10.59
N ASP A 140 -23.31 7.31 11.22
CA ASP A 140 -22.20 8.07 10.62
C ASP A 140 -21.07 7.16 10.09
N ASN A 141 -21.11 5.87 10.42
CA ASN A 141 -20.14 4.85 10.04
C ASN A 141 -20.55 3.99 8.83
N PHE A 142 -21.71 4.21 8.19
CA PHE A 142 -22.06 3.47 6.97
C PHE A 142 -21.14 3.89 5.82
N LYS A 143 -20.33 2.95 5.33
CA LYS A 143 -19.50 3.12 4.15
C LYS A 143 -19.97 2.18 3.05
N ASN A 144 -20.15 2.71 1.84
CA ASN A 144 -20.42 1.87 0.68
C ASN A 144 -19.13 1.13 0.24
N LEU A 145 -19.29 0.13 -0.63
CA LEU A 145 -18.17 -0.70 -1.10
C LEU A 145 -17.04 0.12 -1.76
N ASN A 146 -17.39 1.17 -2.50
CA ASN A 146 -16.40 2.05 -3.13
C ASN A 146 -15.59 2.81 -2.09
N GLN A 147 -16.24 3.32 -1.04
CA GLN A 147 -15.59 4.00 0.08
C GLN A 147 -14.68 3.04 0.86
N ILE A 148 -15.16 1.85 1.22
CA ILE A 148 -14.35 0.84 1.93
C ILE A 148 -13.09 0.50 1.11
N TYR A 149 -13.26 0.26 -0.19
CA TYR A 149 -12.14 -0.03 -1.09
C TYR A 149 -11.16 1.14 -1.20
N ASN A 150 -11.67 2.36 -1.42
CA ASN A 150 -10.82 3.54 -1.60
C ASN A 150 -10.07 3.89 -0.31
N ASP A 151 -10.73 3.83 0.84
CA ASP A 151 -10.12 4.07 2.15
C ASP A 151 -8.96 3.09 2.40
N PHE A 152 -9.14 1.82 2.06
CA PHE A 152 -8.09 0.81 2.16
C PHE A 152 -6.87 1.15 1.29
N ILE A 153 -7.12 1.49 0.02
CA ILE A 153 -6.07 1.89 -0.92
C ILE A 153 -5.36 3.16 -0.42
N GLU A 154 -6.08 4.14 0.11
CA GLU A 154 -5.51 5.36 0.66
C GLU A 154 -4.60 5.10 1.86
N LYS A 155 -4.90 4.12 2.72
CA LYS A 155 -3.97 3.74 3.81
C LYS A 155 -2.62 3.26 3.26
N ILE A 156 -2.63 2.43 2.22
CA ILE A 156 -1.40 1.94 1.59
C ILE A 156 -0.64 3.09 0.89
N VAL A 157 -1.36 3.99 0.21
CA VAL A 157 -0.74 5.18 -0.40
C VAL A 157 -0.12 6.09 0.66
N LYS A 158 -0.76 6.29 1.81
CA LYS A 158 -0.18 7.05 2.93
C LYS A 158 1.10 6.41 3.45
N TYR A 159 1.13 5.09 3.59
CA TYR A 159 2.37 4.38 3.95
C TYR A 159 3.47 4.59 2.91
N PHE A 160 3.13 4.51 1.63
CA PHE A 160 4.06 4.79 0.54
C PHE A 160 4.62 6.22 0.61
N ASP A 161 3.77 7.22 0.87
CA ASP A 161 4.20 8.60 1.04
C ASP A 161 5.09 8.79 2.28
N GLN A 162 4.86 8.03 3.36
CA GLN A 162 5.75 8.02 4.52
C GLN A 162 7.14 7.49 4.18
N ILE A 163 7.26 6.49 3.29
CA ILE A 163 8.58 6.05 2.80
C ILE A 163 9.29 7.20 2.10
N ASN A 164 8.60 7.92 1.22
CA ASN A 164 9.17 9.08 0.53
C ASN A 164 9.61 10.19 1.50
N ILE A 165 8.84 10.45 2.57
CA ILE A 165 9.24 11.39 3.63
C ILE A 165 10.55 10.94 4.30
N ARG A 166 10.64 9.66 4.69
CA ARG A 166 11.87 9.10 5.30
C ARG A 166 13.08 9.21 4.37
N ILE A 167 12.91 8.97 3.07
CA ILE A 167 13.99 9.15 2.08
C ILE A 167 14.48 10.59 2.06
N LYS A 168 13.58 11.58 2.05
CA LYS A 168 13.96 13.01 2.09
C LYS A 168 14.72 13.35 3.37
N GLU A 169 14.25 12.89 4.52
CA GLU A 169 14.93 13.11 5.80
C GLU A 169 16.34 12.48 5.83
N LEU A 170 16.52 11.32 5.22
CA LEU A 170 17.84 10.68 5.09
C LEU A 170 18.80 11.51 4.24
N PHE A 171 18.32 12.12 3.15
CA PHE A 171 19.13 13.04 2.36
C PHE A 171 19.56 14.28 3.14
N GLU A 172 18.68 14.81 3.99
CA GLU A 172 18.95 16.03 4.76
C GLU A 172 19.88 15.79 5.96
N LYS A 173 19.75 14.64 6.65
CA LYS A 173 20.35 14.42 7.98
C LYS A 173 21.58 13.52 8.01
N ASN A 174 21.72 12.54 7.10
CA ASN A 174 22.53 11.34 7.40
C ASN A 174 23.73 11.04 6.49
N GLY A 175 24.11 11.92 5.56
CA GLY A 175 25.35 11.76 4.77
C GLY A 175 25.57 10.31 4.26
N ASP A 176 26.77 9.77 4.49
CA ASP A 176 27.33 8.54 3.90
C ASP A 176 26.52 7.26 4.14
N TYR A 177 25.82 7.17 5.27
CA TYR A 177 24.99 6.01 5.64
C TYR A 177 23.55 6.10 5.11
N ALA A 178 23.20 7.21 4.46
CA ALA A 178 21.87 7.39 3.89
C ALA A 178 21.65 6.50 2.66
N LEU A 179 22.67 6.29 1.81
CA LEU A 179 22.49 5.62 0.52
C LEU A 179 22.01 4.16 0.61
N GLU A 180 22.57 3.36 1.52
CA GLU A 180 22.12 1.96 1.73
C GLU A 180 20.70 1.88 2.31
N GLN A 181 20.32 2.86 3.13
CA GLN A 181 18.98 2.93 3.69
C GLN A 181 17.97 3.41 2.63
N ILE A 182 18.36 4.38 1.81
CA ILE A 182 17.57 4.86 0.69
C ILE A 182 17.36 3.74 -0.33
N GLU A 183 18.39 2.94 -0.65
CA GLU A 183 18.24 1.76 -1.52
C GLU A 183 17.13 0.84 -1.02
N LYS A 184 17.19 0.49 0.27
CA LYS A 184 16.20 -0.40 0.91
C LYS A 184 14.79 0.20 0.84
N LEU A 185 14.65 1.49 1.11
CA LEU A 185 13.36 2.17 1.05
C LEU A 185 12.81 2.29 -0.38
N VAL A 186 13.65 2.55 -1.37
CA VAL A 186 13.25 2.55 -2.79
C VAL A 186 12.84 1.14 -3.23
N SER A 187 13.56 0.10 -2.80
CA SER A 187 13.17 -1.29 -3.03
C SER A 187 11.82 -1.64 -2.38
N ASP A 188 11.53 -1.09 -1.20
CA ASP A 188 10.23 -1.27 -0.55
C ASP A 188 9.12 -0.57 -1.37
N MET A 189 9.38 0.63 -1.91
CA MET A 189 8.47 1.32 -2.83
C MET A 189 8.21 0.51 -4.10
N ASP A 190 9.25 -0.06 -4.73
CA ASP A 190 9.12 -0.91 -5.91
C ASP A 190 8.27 -2.15 -5.63
N THR A 191 8.47 -2.76 -4.47
CA THR A 191 7.73 -3.97 -4.07
C THR A 191 6.25 -3.68 -3.90
N ILE A 192 5.90 -2.57 -3.24
CA ILE A 192 4.51 -2.14 -3.06
C ILE A 192 3.85 -1.80 -4.41
N ARG A 193 4.60 -1.16 -5.31
CA ARG A 193 4.13 -0.79 -6.66
C ARG A 193 3.94 -1.97 -7.61
N LYS A 194 4.27 -3.20 -7.22
CA LYS A 194 3.82 -4.40 -7.95
C LYS A 194 2.30 -4.56 -7.92
N ILE A 195 1.62 -3.90 -6.98
CA ILE A 195 0.16 -3.84 -6.90
C ILE A 195 -0.34 -2.73 -7.86
N PRO A 196 -1.11 -3.06 -8.91
CA PRO A 196 -1.46 -2.10 -9.97
C PRO A 196 -2.17 -0.83 -9.48
N GLU A 197 -3.09 -0.92 -8.51
CA GLU A 197 -3.80 0.25 -8.01
C GLU A 197 -2.92 1.19 -7.21
N ILE A 198 -1.93 0.63 -6.51
CA ILE A 198 -0.96 1.43 -5.79
C ILE A 198 -0.01 2.08 -6.78
N GLU A 199 0.46 1.35 -7.80
CA GLU A 199 1.28 1.89 -8.88
C GLU A 199 0.65 3.13 -9.52
N ALA A 200 -0.62 3.02 -9.92
CA ALA A 200 -1.35 4.10 -10.57
C ALA A 200 -1.47 5.35 -9.68
N LYS A 201 -1.76 5.18 -8.39
CA LYS A 201 -1.93 6.29 -7.45
C LYS A 201 -0.61 6.89 -6.95
N THR A 202 0.48 6.14 -7.00
CA THR A 202 1.78 6.56 -6.43
C THR A 202 2.83 6.94 -7.47
N SER A 203 2.54 6.78 -8.77
CA SER A 203 3.47 7.06 -9.86
C SER A 203 4.14 8.44 -9.75
N GLY A 204 3.35 9.50 -9.51
CA GLY A 204 3.89 10.86 -9.38
C GLY A 204 4.84 11.03 -8.20
N THR A 205 4.52 10.46 -7.03
CA THR A 205 5.41 10.47 -5.86
C THR A 205 6.68 9.69 -6.17
N TYR A 206 6.55 8.48 -6.72
CA TYR A 206 7.67 7.63 -7.05
C TYR A 206 8.67 8.29 -8.00
N TYR A 207 8.21 8.82 -9.15
CA TYR A 207 9.10 9.46 -10.11
C TYR A 207 9.84 10.65 -9.50
N ARG A 208 9.16 11.42 -8.64
CA ARG A 208 9.81 12.51 -7.91
C ARG A 208 10.88 11.99 -6.94
N THR A 209 10.63 10.89 -6.25
CA THR A 209 11.62 10.26 -5.37
C THR A 209 12.83 9.79 -6.16
N VAL A 210 12.63 9.13 -7.30
CA VAL A 210 13.72 8.70 -8.20
C VAL A 210 14.52 9.89 -8.72
N GLU A 211 13.86 10.97 -9.13
CA GLU A 211 14.52 12.19 -9.57
C GLU A 211 15.36 12.84 -8.45
N ASN A 212 14.86 12.83 -7.21
CA ASN A 212 15.64 13.33 -6.07
C ASN A 212 16.89 12.47 -5.80
N VAL A 213 16.77 11.15 -5.90
CA VAL A 213 17.92 10.22 -5.80
C VAL A 213 18.93 10.52 -6.90
N ARG A 214 18.47 10.78 -8.13
CA ARG A 214 19.32 11.18 -9.26
C ARG A 214 20.02 12.52 -9.02
N GLY A 215 19.31 13.52 -8.51
CA GLY A 215 19.89 14.82 -8.15
C GLY A 215 20.98 14.67 -7.09
N TYR A 216 20.77 13.80 -6.09
CA TYR A 216 21.79 13.52 -5.08
C TYR A 216 23.06 12.89 -5.67
N MET A 217 22.93 11.99 -6.66
CA MET A 217 24.11 11.47 -7.37
C MET A 217 24.89 12.57 -8.09
N GLN A 218 24.21 13.51 -8.74
CA GLN A 218 24.88 14.64 -9.40
C GLN A 218 25.62 15.53 -8.39
N HIS A 219 25.13 15.64 -7.17
CA HIS A 219 25.86 16.30 -6.08
C HIS A 219 27.10 15.52 -5.67
N LEU A 220 26.99 14.19 -5.46
CA LEU A 220 28.15 13.35 -5.17
C LEU A 220 29.21 13.39 -6.28
N GLN A 221 28.79 13.52 -7.53
CA GLN A 221 29.68 13.73 -8.68
C GLN A 221 30.48 15.01 -8.53
N LYS A 222 29.80 16.14 -8.33
CA LYS A 222 30.45 17.45 -8.17
C LYS A 222 31.39 17.46 -6.99
N ASP A 223 31.03 16.82 -5.88
CA ASP A 223 31.89 16.69 -4.71
C ASP A 223 33.16 15.90 -5.03
N ALA A 224 33.06 14.81 -5.81
CA ALA A 224 34.21 14.03 -6.25
C ALA A 224 35.11 14.80 -7.22
N GLU A 225 34.53 15.49 -8.21
CA GLU A 225 35.24 16.36 -9.16
C GLU A 225 35.97 17.50 -8.43
N GLN A 226 35.33 18.13 -7.44
CA GLN A 226 35.93 19.19 -6.64
C GLN A 226 37.11 18.67 -5.81
N LEU A 227 36.98 17.49 -5.20
CA LEU A 227 38.09 16.87 -4.47
C LEU A 227 39.29 16.60 -5.38
N LEU A 228 39.05 16.14 -6.61
CA LEU A 228 40.11 15.94 -7.60
C LEU A 228 40.78 17.25 -8.00
N ALA A 229 40.01 18.32 -8.20
CA ALA A 229 40.54 19.65 -8.50
C ALA A 229 41.38 20.23 -7.35
N ASP A 230 41.00 19.94 -6.11
CA ASP A 230 41.73 20.36 -4.91
C ASP A 230 43.05 19.58 -4.73
N MET A 231 43.16 18.35 -5.24
CA MET A 231 44.45 17.64 -5.32
C MET A 231 45.41 18.27 -6.33
N ASP A 232 44.87 18.82 -7.43
CA ASP A 232 45.64 19.47 -8.50
C ASP A 232 46.19 20.85 -8.06
N LYS A 233 45.53 21.52 -7.11
CA LYS A 233 46.04 22.76 -6.50
C LYS A 233 47.09 22.41 -5.44
N LYS A 234 48.30 22.96 -5.60
CA LYS A 234 49.48 22.80 -4.73
C LYS A 234 49.31 23.29 -3.27
N SER A 235 48.21 23.02 -2.58
CA SER A 235 48.09 23.20 -1.13
C SER A 235 48.54 21.90 -0.44
N GLY A 236 49.57 22.01 0.39
CA GLY A 236 50.36 20.88 0.93
C GLY A 236 49.67 19.90 1.88
N SER A 237 48.37 19.63 1.75
CA SER A 237 47.73 18.50 2.41
C SER A 237 46.54 17.98 1.60
N THR A 238 46.81 17.14 0.61
CA THR A 238 45.77 16.34 -0.05
C THR A 238 45.08 15.47 1.01
N ASN A 239 43.79 15.71 1.27
CA ASN A 239 43.04 14.95 2.26
C ASN A 239 42.58 13.60 1.66
N TYR A 240 43.53 12.67 1.51
CA TYR A 240 43.30 11.31 1.01
C TYR A 240 42.20 10.57 1.79
N SER A 241 42.01 10.89 3.07
CA SER A 241 40.93 10.30 3.87
C SER A 241 39.54 10.73 3.38
N HIS A 242 39.39 11.98 2.96
CA HIS A 242 38.14 12.49 2.40
C HIS A 242 37.87 11.91 1.01
N PHE A 243 38.91 11.77 0.18
CA PHE A 243 38.79 11.12 -1.13
C PHE A 243 38.41 9.63 -1.01
N ALA A 244 39.06 8.88 -0.11
CA ALA A 244 38.72 7.47 0.15
C ALA A 244 37.27 7.32 0.65
N ARG A 245 36.81 8.23 1.51
CA ARG A 245 35.42 8.27 1.98
C ARG A 245 34.45 8.55 0.84
N SER A 246 34.68 9.58 0.01
CA SER A 246 33.83 9.88 -1.15
C SER A 246 33.81 8.75 -2.19
N SER A 247 34.96 8.13 -2.45
CA SER A 247 35.05 6.96 -3.34
C SER A 247 34.26 5.76 -2.82
N SER A 248 34.24 5.56 -1.49
CA SER A 248 33.46 4.49 -0.86
C SER A 248 31.95 4.76 -0.99
N ARG A 249 31.51 6.02 -0.86
CA ARG A 249 30.11 6.43 -1.11
C ARG A 249 29.67 6.15 -2.54
N LEU A 250 30.53 6.50 -3.51
CA LEU A 250 30.28 6.25 -4.92
C LEU A 250 30.14 4.76 -5.19
N LYS A 251 31.04 3.92 -4.65
CA LYS A 251 30.90 2.47 -4.78
C LYS A 251 29.54 1.95 -4.27
N ASN A 252 29.05 2.48 -3.16
CA ASN A 252 27.76 2.10 -2.59
C ASN A 252 26.54 2.69 -3.34
N ALA A 253 26.75 3.50 -4.38
CA ALA A 253 25.70 4.09 -5.21
C ALA A 253 25.38 3.28 -6.49
N GLU A 254 26.06 2.14 -6.73
CA GLU A 254 25.87 1.31 -7.92
C GLU A 254 24.42 0.86 -8.12
N TRP A 255 23.69 0.63 -7.04
CA TRP A 255 22.28 0.22 -7.08
C TRP A 255 21.38 1.21 -7.82
N ILE A 256 21.78 2.48 -7.90
CA ILE A 256 20.96 3.52 -8.51
C ILE A 256 20.79 3.30 -10.01
N ASN A 257 21.69 2.57 -10.67
CA ASN A 257 21.48 2.16 -12.07
C ASN A 257 20.24 1.28 -12.28
N ARG A 258 19.77 0.57 -11.25
CA ARG A 258 18.53 -0.19 -11.33
C ARG A 258 17.31 0.74 -11.49
N VAL A 259 17.43 1.97 -10.99
CA VAL A 259 16.33 2.94 -10.92
C VAL A 259 16.50 4.07 -11.94
N SER A 260 17.75 4.40 -12.30
CA SER A 260 18.14 5.37 -13.31
C SER A 260 19.30 4.80 -14.16
N PRO A 261 19.00 3.99 -15.19
CA PRO A 261 20.02 3.30 -15.97
C PRO A 261 21.04 4.25 -16.61
N GLY A 262 22.33 3.92 -16.52
CA GLY A 262 23.41 4.70 -17.14
C GLY A 262 23.93 5.85 -16.28
N ALA A 263 23.23 6.23 -15.21
CA ALA A 263 23.60 7.38 -14.39
C ALA A 263 24.89 7.11 -13.59
N TYR A 264 25.00 5.95 -12.95
CA TYR A 264 26.20 5.58 -12.20
C TYR A 264 27.37 5.18 -13.10
N GLU A 265 27.15 4.52 -14.25
CA GLU A 265 28.26 4.25 -15.20
C GLU A 265 28.85 5.55 -15.73
N THR A 266 28.00 6.52 -16.08
CA THR A 266 28.45 7.82 -16.57
C THR A 266 29.29 8.53 -15.50
N LEU A 267 28.80 8.54 -14.25
CA LEU A 267 29.51 9.09 -13.11
C LEU A 267 30.89 8.44 -12.90
N MET A 268 30.93 7.11 -12.82
CA MET A 268 32.18 6.37 -12.61
C MET A 268 33.17 6.54 -13.76
N ARG A 269 32.68 6.67 -14.98
CA ARG A 269 33.50 6.94 -16.16
C ARG A 269 34.15 8.32 -16.07
N CYS A 270 33.39 9.37 -15.78
CA CYS A 270 33.94 10.73 -15.64
C CYS A 270 35.02 10.78 -14.54
N ILE A 271 34.74 10.23 -13.35
CA ILE A 271 35.71 10.21 -12.24
C ILE A 271 36.98 9.45 -12.62
N ARG A 272 36.86 8.33 -13.36
CA ARG A 272 38.00 7.56 -13.83
C ARG A 272 38.84 8.36 -14.83
N GLU A 273 38.20 9.00 -15.80
CA GLU A 273 38.86 9.85 -16.81
C GLU A 273 39.64 10.99 -16.13
N ASP A 274 39.03 11.65 -15.14
CA ASP A 274 39.67 12.73 -14.37
C ASP A 274 40.87 12.24 -13.54
N LEU A 275 40.74 11.08 -12.89
CA LEU A 275 41.83 10.47 -12.13
C LEU A 275 43.03 10.11 -13.01
N ILE A 276 42.78 9.52 -14.19
CA ILE A 276 43.84 9.19 -15.15
C ILE A 276 44.52 10.47 -15.62
N GLY A 277 43.75 11.51 -15.97
CA GLY A 277 44.29 12.80 -16.38
C GLY A 277 45.17 13.45 -15.31
N ASN A 278 44.75 13.41 -14.04
CA ASN A 278 45.56 13.96 -12.94
C ASN A 278 46.83 13.14 -12.67
N ALA A 279 46.77 11.80 -12.76
CA ALA A 279 47.95 10.96 -12.63
C ALA A 279 48.99 11.26 -13.72
N GLN A 280 48.54 11.46 -14.97
CA GLN A 280 49.41 11.83 -16.09
C GLN A 280 50.07 13.21 -15.85
N LYS A 281 49.32 14.22 -15.39
CA LYS A 281 49.88 15.53 -15.04
C LYS A 281 50.94 15.43 -13.93
N LEU A 282 50.68 14.63 -12.90
CA LEU A 282 51.63 14.42 -11.81
C LEU A 282 52.92 13.73 -12.31
N GLU A 283 52.79 12.74 -13.18
CA GLU A 283 53.93 12.08 -13.82
C GLU A 283 54.76 13.07 -14.65
N GLU A 284 54.12 13.91 -15.47
CA GLU A 284 54.79 14.97 -16.22
C GLU A 284 55.53 15.97 -15.30
N GLN A 285 54.91 16.35 -14.18
CA GLN A 285 55.54 17.24 -13.19
C GLN A 285 56.75 16.58 -12.52
N LEU A 286 56.66 15.30 -12.17
CA LEU A 286 57.77 14.50 -11.62
C LEU A 286 58.93 14.37 -12.61
N GLN A 287 58.64 14.09 -13.88
CA GLN A 287 59.65 14.00 -14.94
C GLN A 287 60.37 15.35 -15.14
N ARG A 288 59.64 16.48 -15.10
CA ARG A 288 60.25 17.83 -15.15
C ARG A 288 61.13 18.13 -13.93
N LEU A 289 60.74 17.67 -12.74
CA LEU A 289 61.53 17.82 -11.51
C LEU A 289 62.82 16.99 -11.55
N ASP A 290 62.76 15.73 -12.00
CA ASP A 290 63.96 14.88 -12.17
C ASP A 290 64.94 15.50 -13.19
N PHE A 291 64.42 16.13 -14.24
CA PHE A 291 65.23 16.87 -15.21
C PHE A 291 65.96 18.09 -14.58
N HIS A 292 65.27 18.87 -13.74
CA HIS A 292 65.89 20.02 -13.03
C HIS A 292 66.86 19.62 -11.90
N LEU A 293 66.72 18.43 -11.33
CA LEU A 293 67.68 17.92 -10.34
C LEU A 293 68.96 17.36 -10.98
N ARG A 294 68.88 16.85 -12.22
CA ARG A 294 70.06 16.38 -12.97
C ARG A 294 70.82 17.49 -13.67
N HIS A 295 70.18 18.64 -13.91
CA HIS A 295 70.80 19.84 -14.46
C HIS A 295 70.35 21.08 -13.64
N PRO A 296 71.10 21.46 -12.59
CA PRO A 296 70.87 22.69 -11.83
C PRO A 296 71.08 23.95 -12.66
#